data_AF-A0A4R7ZLI6-F1
#
_entry.id   AF-A0A4R7ZLI6-F1
#
_cell.length_a   1.000
_cell.length_b   1.000
_cell.length_c   1.000
_cell.angle_alpha   90.00
_cell.angle_beta   90.00
_cell.angle_gamma   90.00
#
_symmetry.space_group_name_H-M   'P 1'
#
loop_
_entity.id
_entity.type
_entity.pdbx_description
1 polymer ?
#
loop_
_entity_poly.entity_id
_entity_poly.type
_entity_poly.pdbx_seq_one_letter_code
_entity_poly.pdbx_strand_id
1 'polypeptide(L)'
;MAGRPTVDRSYLLLDEGVQLTKPAVFEGAIEGWWYVDLVEIEHTDAGLVVHDVYVDFLIPPAVDRYQLLDLDELADAVRDGQLTPAQCATVLDNTQQFINRYLRRAEEGPIGPQYEFPPAGVTTLESLPSFLD
;
A
#
# COMPACT_ATOMS: atom_id res chain seq x y z
N MET A 1 25.87 0.92 4.70
CA MET A 1 26.50 0.99 6.04
C MET A 1 26.27 -0.33 6.76
N ALA A 2 27.22 -0.80 7.57
CA ALA A 2 27.00 -2.01 8.36
C ALA A 2 25.79 -1.84 9.30
N GLY A 3 24.86 -2.79 9.29
CA GLY A 3 23.65 -2.79 10.14
C GLY A 3 22.36 -2.25 9.51
N ARG A 4 22.36 -1.87 8.23
CA ARG A 4 21.11 -1.51 7.52
C ARG A 4 20.33 -2.78 7.11
N PRO A 5 18.98 -2.76 7.11
CA PRO A 5 18.18 -3.81 6.52
C PRO A 5 18.58 -4.01 5.05
N THR A 6 18.73 -5.26 4.62
CA THR A 6 18.96 -5.63 3.22
C THR A 6 17.78 -6.41 2.64
N VAL A 7 16.69 -6.51 3.40
CA VAL A 7 15.51 -7.33 3.12
C VAL A 7 14.31 -6.42 3.21
N ASP A 8 13.49 -6.44 2.18
CA ASP A 8 12.20 -5.77 2.18
C ASP A 8 11.21 -6.54 3.04
N ARG A 9 10.41 -5.82 3.81
CA ARG A 9 9.27 -6.40 4.55
C ARG A 9 8.00 -5.92 3.91
N SER A 10 7.19 -6.87 3.46
CA SER A 10 5.89 -6.63 2.84
C SER A 10 4.79 -7.23 3.71
N TYR A 11 3.69 -6.50 3.84
CA TYR A 11 2.53 -6.86 4.65
C TYR A 11 1.27 -6.74 3.79
N LEU A 12 0.51 -7.83 3.67
CA LEU A 12 -0.73 -7.84 2.89
C LEU A 12 -1.93 -7.62 3.82
N LEU A 13 -2.68 -6.56 3.55
CA LEU A 13 -3.90 -6.17 4.25
C LEU A 13 -5.07 -6.75 3.44
N LEU A 14 -5.49 -7.96 3.81
CA LEU A 14 -6.38 -8.80 3.00
C LEU A 14 -7.76 -8.16 2.76
N ASP A 15 -8.32 -7.52 3.79
CA ASP A 15 -9.65 -6.91 3.71
C ASP A 15 -9.63 -5.55 2.99
N GLU A 16 -8.44 -4.97 2.83
CA GLU A 16 -8.22 -3.67 2.21
C GLU A 16 -7.76 -3.77 0.75
N GLY A 17 -7.23 -4.92 0.31
CA GLY A 17 -6.64 -5.06 -1.03
C GLY A 17 -5.39 -4.20 -1.19
N VAL A 18 -4.51 -4.23 -0.17
CA VAL A 18 -3.33 -3.37 -0.12
C VAL A 18 -2.11 -4.15 0.35
N GLN A 19 -0.96 -3.91 -0.28
CA GLN A 19 0.35 -4.36 0.18
C GLN A 19 1.15 -3.17 0.71
N LEU A 20 1.62 -3.25 1.95
CA LEU A 20 2.54 -2.28 2.55
C LEU A 20 3.95 -2.85 2.46
N THR A 21 4.86 -2.15 1.81
CA THR A 21 6.28 -2.49 1.78
C THR A 21 7.11 -1.38 2.43
N LYS A 22 8.11 -1.76 3.21
CA LYS A 22 9.16 -0.85 3.68
C LYS A 22 10.46 -1.17 2.95
N PRO A 23 10.75 -0.48 1.82
CA PRO A 23 11.87 -0.85 0.97
C PRO A 23 13.21 -0.57 1.66
N ALA A 24 14.08 -1.58 1.73
CA ALA A 24 15.43 -1.47 2.24
C ALA A 24 16.31 -0.53 1.39
N VAL A 25 15.94 -0.34 0.12
CA VAL A 25 16.62 0.54 -0.84
C VAL A 25 16.30 2.03 -0.67
N PHE A 26 15.27 2.38 0.11
CA PHE A 26 14.93 3.76 0.38
C PHE A 26 15.95 4.37 1.36
N GLU A 27 16.76 5.30 0.86
CA GLU A 27 17.81 5.98 1.62
C GLU A 27 17.69 7.51 1.54
N GLY A 28 18.32 8.21 2.48
CA GLY A 28 18.37 9.67 2.47
C GLY A 28 17.00 10.28 2.76
N ALA A 29 16.49 11.13 1.86
CA ALA A 29 15.27 11.89 2.09
C ALA A 29 14.00 11.03 2.19
N ILE A 30 14.03 9.81 1.62
CA ILE A 30 12.92 8.85 1.62
C ILE A 30 13.14 7.67 2.57
N GLU A 31 14.22 7.70 3.37
CA GLU A 31 14.54 6.62 4.30
C GLU A 31 13.38 6.39 5.30
N GLY A 32 12.91 5.14 5.38
CA GLY A 32 11.81 4.74 6.26
C GLY A 32 10.40 5.06 5.76
N TRP A 33 10.24 5.57 4.54
CA TRP A 33 8.93 5.74 3.92
C TRP A 33 8.28 4.39 3.60
N TRP A 34 6.95 4.37 3.58
CA TRP A 34 6.16 3.23 3.12
C TRP A 34 5.90 3.37 1.62
N TYR A 35 6.13 2.27 0.90
CA TYR A 35 5.57 2.04 -0.43
C TYR A 35 4.31 1.21 -0.26
N VAL A 36 3.21 1.61 -0.90
CA VAL A 36 1.92 0.96 -0.71
C VAL A 36 1.32 0.66 -2.06
N ASP A 37 1.24 -0.62 -2.41
CA ASP A 37 0.59 -1.08 -3.63
C ASP A 37 -0.89 -1.36 -3.37
N LEU A 38 -1.76 -0.92 -4.27
CA LEU A 38 -3.11 -1.49 -4.34
C LEU A 38 -3.05 -2.79 -5.12
N VAL A 39 -3.76 -3.79 -4.60
CA VAL A 39 -3.70 -5.14 -5.13
C VAL A 39 -5.07 -5.82 -5.13
N GLU A 40 -5.31 -6.66 -6.12
CA GLU A 40 -6.38 -7.65 -6.10
C GLU A 40 -5.86 -8.97 -5.52
N ILE A 41 -6.60 -9.54 -4.58
CA ILE A 41 -6.20 -10.76 -3.87
C ILE A 41 -7.11 -11.89 -4.30
N GLU A 42 -6.54 -12.87 -4.99
CA GLU A 42 -7.21 -14.08 -5.42
C GLU A 42 -6.88 -15.23 -4.47
N HIS A 43 -7.92 -15.85 -3.90
CA HIS A 43 -7.78 -17.04 -3.08
C HIS A 43 -7.83 -18.29 -3.95
N THR A 44 -6.80 -19.13 -3.84
CA THR A 44 -6.67 -20.41 -4.56
C THR A 44 -6.46 -21.55 -3.59
N ASP A 45 -6.62 -22.79 -4.05
CA ASP A 45 -6.34 -23.99 -3.25
C ASP A 45 -4.87 -24.06 -2.78
N ALA A 46 -3.96 -23.40 -3.50
CA ALA A 46 -2.52 -23.39 -3.22
C ALA A 46 -2.06 -22.20 -2.36
N GLY A 47 -2.96 -21.26 -2.06
CA GLY A 47 -2.63 -20.03 -1.32
C GLY A 47 -3.22 -18.78 -1.96
N LEU A 48 -2.52 -17.65 -1.82
CA LEU A 48 -2.93 -16.36 -2.36
C LEU A 48 -2.15 -16.03 -3.63
N VAL A 49 -2.86 -15.53 -4.64
CA VAL A 49 -2.25 -14.82 -5.77
C VAL A 49 -2.55 -13.34 -5.58
N VAL A 50 -1.50 -12.52 -5.62
CA VAL A 50 -1.60 -11.07 -5.45
C VAL A 50 -1.36 -10.45 -6.82
N HIS A 51 -2.38 -9.76 -7.34
CA HIS A 51 -2.32 -9.09 -8.62
C HIS A 51 -2.13 -7.60 -8.37
N ASP A 52 -1.07 -7.03 -8.91
CA ASP A 52 -0.87 -5.59 -8.92
C ASP A 52 -1.96 -4.90 -9.75
N VAL A 53 -2.46 -3.76 -9.26
CA VAL A 53 -3.46 -2.94 -9.97
C VAL A 53 -3.00 -1.50 -10.21
N TYR A 54 -1.69 -1.32 -10.40
CA TYR A 54 -1.02 -0.12 -10.92
C TYR A 54 -1.05 1.14 -10.05
N VAL A 55 -1.82 1.19 -8.97
CA VAL A 55 -1.97 2.41 -8.17
C VAL A 55 -1.21 2.29 -6.87
N ASP A 56 -0.20 3.15 -6.72
CA ASP A 56 0.69 3.10 -5.57
C ASP A 56 0.68 4.39 -4.76
N PHE A 57 1.06 4.28 -3.49
CA PHE A 57 1.34 5.43 -2.63
C PHE A 57 2.76 5.43 -2.09
N LEU A 58 3.33 6.63 -1.99
CA LEU A 58 4.49 6.91 -1.14
C LEU A 58 4.05 7.70 0.08
N ILE A 59 4.31 7.14 1.26
CA ILE A 59 3.86 7.70 2.54
C ILE A 59 5.06 7.91 3.47
N PRO A 60 5.46 9.16 3.77
CA PRO A 60 6.50 9.46 4.73
C PRO A 60 6.09 9.07 6.16
N PRO A 61 7.04 8.67 7.02
CA PRO A 61 6.75 8.51 8.43
C PRO A 61 6.39 9.88 9.04
N ALA A 62 5.32 9.91 9.84
CA ALA A 62 4.92 11.06 10.65
C ALA A 62 4.48 12.34 9.90
N VAL A 63 4.23 12.29 8.59
CA VAL A 63 3.73 13.45 7.83
C VAL A 63 2.31 13.18 7.30
N ASP A 64 1.44 14.18 7.43
CA ASP A 64 0.05 14.15 6.93
C ASP A 64 0.01 14.45 5.42
N ARG A 65 0.89 13.82 4.66
CA ARG A 65 0.98 13.95 3.21
C ARG A 65 1.40 12.62 2.61
N TYR A 66 0.89 12.34 1.44
CA TYR A 66 1.24 11.18 0.64
C TYR A 66 1.40 11.61 -0.82
N GLN A 67 2.07 10.79 -1.60
CA GLN A 67 2.07 10.88 -3.05
C GLN A 67 1.26 9.71 -3.58
N LEU A 68 0.41 9.97 -4.57
CA LEU A 68 -0.31 8.96 -5.33
C LEU A 68 0.39 8.84 -6.68
N LEU A 69 0.78 7.64 -7.06
CA LEU A 69 1.62 7.34 -8.21
C LEU A 69 0.83 6.54 -9.26
N ASP A 70 1.38 6.50 -10.47
CA ASP A 70 1.09 5.51 -11.51
C ASP A 70 -0.38 5.44 -12.00
N LEU A 71 -1.10 6.55 -11.83
CA LEU A 71 -2.43 6.75 -12.41
C LEU A 71 -2.42 6.73 -13.95
N ASP A 72 -1.30 7.08 -14.57
CA ASP A 72 -1.09 6.94 -16.01
C ASP A 72 -0.95 5.47 -16.42
N GLU A 73 -0.26 4.65 -15.64
CA GLU A 73 -0.19 3.20 -15.87
C GLU A 73 -1.56 2.54 -15.71
N LEU A 74 -2.36 2.92 -14.70
CA LEU A 74 -3.76 2.50 -14.58
C LEU A 74 -4.56 2.86 -15.85
N ALA A 75 -4.38 4.08 -16.38
CA ALA A 75 -5.08 4.53 -17.57
C ALA A 75 -4.67 3.75 -18.82
N ASP A 76 -3.39 3.41 -18.94
CA ASP A 76 -2.84 2.60 -20.02
C ASP A 76 -3.37 1.16 -19.95
N ALA A 77 -3.38 0.56 -18.75
CA ALA A 77 -3.93 -0.78 -18.52
C ALA A 77 -5.41 -0.90 -18.91
N VAL A 78 -6.21 0.13 -18.65
CA VAL A 78 -7.61 0.18 -19.10
C VAL A 78 -7.71 0.32 -20.61
N ARG A 79 -6.86 1.16 -21.22
CA ARG A 79 -6.86 1.39 -22.67
C ARG A 79 -6.48 0.13 -23.45
N ASP A 80 -5.52 -0.61 -22.93
CA ASP A 80 -4.98 -1.82 -23.55
C ASP A 80 -5.82 -3.07 -23.23
N GLY A 81 -6.86 -2.91 -22.40
CA GLY A 81 -7.80 -3.99 -22.05
C GLY A 81 -7.24 -4.98 -21.02
N GLN A 82 -6.17 -4.63 -20.32
CA GLN A 82 -5.63 -5.39 -19.20
C GLN A 82 -6.54 -5.28 -17.97
N LEU A 83 -7.20 -4.14 -17.80
CA LEU A 83 -8.26 -3.95 -16.81
C LEU A 83 -9.58 -3.61 -17.49
N THR A 84 -10.65 -4.26 -17.03
CA THR A 84 -12.01 -3.88 -17.41
C THR A 84 -12.41 -2.55 -16.76
N PRO A 85 -13.40 -1.82 -17.32
CA PRO A 85 -13.94 -0.62 -16.68
C PRO A 85 -14.47 -0.88 -15.25
N ALA A 86 -15.01 -2.08 -15.00
CA ALA A 86 -15.49 -2.47 -13.68
C ALA A 86 -14.33 -2.63 -12.68
N GLN A 87 -13.24 -3.30 -13.09
CA GLN A 87 -12.04 -3.40 -12.26
C GLN A 87 -11.44 -2.03 -11.97
N CYS A 88 -11.31 -1.16 -12.98
CA CYS A 88 -10.83 0.21 -12.77
C CYS A 88 -11.70 0.99 -11.78
N ALA A 89 -13.03 0.88 -11.86
CA ALA A 89 -13.92 1.51 -10.89
C ALA A 89 -13.66 0.98 -9.47
N THR A 90 -13.46 -0.34 -9.30
CA THR A 90 -13.08 -0.92 -8.01
C THR A 90 -11.73 -0.41 -7.51
N VAL A 91 -10.72 -0.29 -8.38
CA VAL A 91 -9.41 0.30 -8.01
C VAL A 91 -9.62 1.71 -7.47
N LEU A 92 -10.34 2.57 -8.21
CA LEU A 92 -10.59 3.96 -7.79
C LEU A 92 -11.34 4.05 -6.45
N ASP A 93 -12.35 3.19 -6.25
CA ASP A 93 -13.10 3.12 -5.00
C ASP A 93 -12.18 2.70 -3.83
N ASN A 94 -11.32 1.69 -4.05
CA ASN A 94 -10.37 1.21 -3.05
C ASN A 94 -9.30 2.27 -2.73
N THR A 95 -8.77 2.97 -3.74
CA THR A 95 -7.87 4.12 -3.57
C THR A 95 -8.49 5.16 -2.64
N GLN A 96 -9.75 5.55 -2.91
CA GLN A 96 -10.42 6.55 -2.11
C GLN A 96 -10.75 6.06 -0.70
N GLN A 97 -11.13 4.79 -0.54
CA GLN A 97 -11.38 4.19 0.77
C GLN A 97 -10.10 4.12 1.60
N PHE A 98 -8.97 3.74 1.01
CA PHE A 98 -7.67 3.70 1.70
C PHE A 98 -7.28 5.08 2.21
N ILE A 99 -7.38 6.11 1.35
CA ILE A 99 -7.12 7.51 1.74
C ILE A 99 -8.01 7.92 2.92
N ASN A 100 -9.32 7.66 2.84
CA ASN A 100 -10.27 8.07 3.88
C ASN A 100 -10.02 7.34 5.21
N ARG A 101 -9.67 6.05 5.15
CA ARG A 101 -9.41 5.22 6.33
C ARG A 101 -8.10 5.58 7.03
N TYR A 102 -7.04 5.84 6.27
CA TYR A 102 -5.69 5.85 6.83
C TYR A 102 -4.96 7.19 6.74
N LEU A 103 -5.24 8.00 5.72
CA LEU A 103 -4.37 9.13 5.35
C LEU A 103 -5.00 10.50 5.57
N ARG A 104 -6.32 10.59 5.43
CA ARG A 104 -7.08 11.84 5.55
C ARG A 104 -7.41 12.14 7.02
N ARG A 105 -7.38 13.42 7.41
CA ARG A 105 -7.63 13.85 8.80
C ARG A 105 -9.09 14.22 9.04
N ALA A 106 -9.53 14.11 10.30
CA ALA A 106 -10.93 14.34 10.67
C ALA A 106 -11.34 15.81 10.46
N GLU A 107 -10.39 16.73 10.60
CA GLU A 107 -10.58 18.16 10.40
C GLU A 107 -10.87 18.52 8.93
N GLU A 108 -10.54 17.64 7.99
CA GLU A 108 -10.74 17.85 6.55
C GLU A 108 -12.17 17.52 6.10
N GLY A 109 -13.04 17.03 7.00
CA GLY A 109 -14.46 16.77 6.77
C GLY A 109 -14.93 15.38 7.23
N PRO A 110 -16.23 15.05 7.05
CA PRO A 110 -16.75 13.74 7.43
C PRO A 110 -16.26 12.66 6.45
N ILE A 111 -15.58 11.63 6.96
CA ILE A 111 -14.92 10.60 6.13
C ILE A 111 -15.17 9.15 6.55
N GLY A 112 -16.13 8.94 7.44
CA GLY A 112 -16.40 7.61 8.00
C GLY A 112 -15.33 7.20 9.03
N PRO A 113 -15.14 5.90 9.27
CA PRO A 113 -14.17 5.41 10.25
C PRO A 113 -12.73 5.66 9.78
N GLN A 114 -11.89 6.11 10.71
CA GLN A 114 -10.46 6.32 10.53
C GLN A 114 -9.67 5.35 11.39
N TYR A 115 -8.47 5.01 10.92
CA TYR A 115 -7.54 4.08 11.53
C TYR A 115 -6.14 4.68 11.53
N GLU A 116 -5.28 4.17 12.41
CA GLU A 116 -3.88 4.55 12.42
C GLU A 116 -3.13 3.91 11.24
N PHE A 117 -2.15 4.64 10.70
CA PHE A 117 -1.26 4.15 9.67
C PHE A 117 0.20 4.18 10.15
N PRO A 118 0.98 3.08 9.99
CA PRO A 118 0.52 1.76 9.55
C PRO A 118 -0.38 1.10 10.61
N PRO A 119 -1.21 0.11 10.24
CA PRO A 119 -2.04 -0.60 11.22
C PRO A 119 -1.21 -1.22 12.36
N ALA A 120 -1.76 -1.24 13.58
CA ALA A 120 -1.05 -1.75 14.76
C ALA A 120 -0.50 -3.18 14.60
N GLY A 121 -1.20 -4.04 13.85
CA GLY A 121 -0.72 -5.38 13.50
C GLY A 121 0.55 -5.37 12.67
N VAL A 122 0.68 -4.43 11.72
CA VAL A 122 1.89 -4.23 10.91
C VAL A 122 3.05 -3.77 11.79
N THR A 123 2.84 -2.79 12.67
CA THR A 123 3.85 -2.33 13.63
C THR A 123 4.35 -3.46 14.52
N THR A 124 3.45 -4.35 14.95
CA THR A 124 3.80 -5.52 15.76
C THR A 124 4.70 -6.48 14.97
N LEU A 125 4.34 -6.81 13.73
CA LEU A 125 5.15 -7.68 12.88
C LEU A 125 6.49 -7.04 12.51
N GLU A 126 6.54 -5.73 12.30
CA GLU A 126 7.78 -5.00 12.02
C GLU A 126 8.79 -5.08 13.17
N SER A 127 8.33 -5.19 14.41
CA SER A 127 9.21 -5.33 15.57
C SER A 127 9.88 -6.71 15.69
N LEU A 128 9.39 -7.71 14.96
CA LEU A 128 9.93 -9.07 15.01
C LEU A 128 11.29 -9.16 14.30
N PRO A 129 12.19 -10.05 14.73
CA PRO A 129 13.43 -10.33 14.00
C PRO A 129 13.13 -10.87 12.60
N SER A 130 14.10 -10.76 11.69
CA SER A 130 14.00 -11.39 10.37
C SER A 130 13.87 -12.90 10.54
N PHE A 131 13.00 -13.53 9.74
CA PHE A 131 12.96 -15.00 9.65
C PHE A 131 14.01 -15.57 8.68
N LEU A 132 14.79 -14.69 8.03
CA LEU A 132 15.83 -15.05 7.07
C LEU A 132 17.24 -15.07 7.68
N ASP A 133 17.36 -14.89 9.00
CA ASP A 133 18.61 -15.00 9.76
C ASP A 133 18.99 -16.46 10.06
#